data_AF-A0A950BJP1-F1
#
_entry.id   AF-A0A950BJP1-F1
#
_cell.length_a   1.000
_cell.length_b   1.000
_cell.length_c   1.000
_cell.angle_alpha   90.00
_cell.angle_beta   90.00
_cell.angle_gamma   90.00
#
_symmetry.space_group_name_H-M   'P 1'
#
loop_
_entity.id
_entity.type
_entity.pdbx_description
1 polymer ?
#
loop_
_entity_poly.entity_id
_entity_poly.type
_entity_poly.pdbx_seq_one_letter_code
_entity_poly.pdbx_strand_id
1 'polypeptide(L)' 'KEVGGVKVKNLRHLVELLRDTKSKYTTIAFDDRFSETIVFDHQAALKATDEVLSDNGIRQQASDDLITVWKKQ' A
#
# COMPACT_ATOMS: atom_id res chain seq x y z
N LYS A 1 10.81 1.84 -4.24
CA LYS A 1 11.23 3.14 -4.81
C LYS A 1 10.05 4.06 -5.09
N GLU A 2 9.05 3.62 -5.86
CA GLU A 2 7.94 4.48 -6.31
C GLU A 2 6.60 3.74 -6.15
N VAL A 3 5.53 4.50 -5.92
CA VAL A 3 4.15 3.99 -5.96
C VAL A 3 3.31 4.91 -6.83
N GLY A 4 2.61 4.35 -7.81
CA GLY A 4 1.82 5.13 -8.76
C GLY A 4 2.65 6.16 -9.55
N GLY A 5 3.93 5.88 -9.77
CA GLY A 5 4.88 6.82 -10.39
C GLY A 5 5.39 7.95 -9.47
N VAL A 6 5.04 7.94 -8.19
CA VAL A 6 5.51 8.91 -7.20
C VAL A 6 6.61 8.31 -6.33
N LYS A 7 7.75 9.00 -6.23
CA LYS A 7 8.86 8.58 -5.35
C LYS A 7 8.43 8.56 -3.90
N VAL A 8 8.69 7.44 -3.24
CA VAL A 8 8.40 7.26 -1.81
C VAL A 8 9.51 7.93 -0.99
N LYS A 9 9.14 8.81 -0.05
CA LYS A 9 10.09 9.55 0.81
C LYS A 9 10.36 8.84 2.13
N ASN A 10 9.34 8.21 2.69
CA ASN A 10 9.37 7.44 3.93
C ASN A 10 8.09 6.56 4.00
N LEU A 11 7.97 5.75 5.05
CA LEU A 11 6.84 4.83 5.20
C LEU A 11 5.50 5.55 5.40
N ARG A 12 5.47 6.68 6.12
CA ARG A 12 4.26 7.51 6.24
C ARG A 12 3.76 7.99 4.87
N HIS A 13 4.67 8.49 4.04
CA HIS A 13 4.36 8.92 2.68
C HIS A 13 3.88 7.75 1.81
N LEU A 14 4.42 6.55 1.97
CA LEU A 14 3.91 5.36 1.29
C LEU A 14 2.44 5.10 1.63
N VAL A 15 2.08 5.14 2.91
CA VAL A 15 0.70 4.95 3.37
C VAL A 15 -0.23 6.03 2.82
N GLU A 16 0.21 7.29 2.77
CA GLU A 16 -0.55 8.39 2.15
C GLU A 16 -0.83 8.13 0.67
N LEU A 17 0.20 7.73 -0.11
CA LEU A 17 0.03 7.42 -1.53
C LEU A 17 -0.93 6.26 -1.78
N LEU A 18 -0.88 5.22 -0.94
CA LEU A 18 -1.78 4.06 -1.05
C LEU A 18 -3.22 4.43 -0.65
N ARG A 19 -3.42 5.26 0.37
CA ARG A 19 -4.75 5.70 0.82
C ARG A 19 -5.40 6.65 -0.18
N ASP A 20 -4.63 7.59 -0.73
CA ASP A 20 -5.17 8.72 -1.51
C ASP A 20 -5.30 8.44 -3.01
N THR A 21 -4.78 7.30 -3.47
CA THR A 21 -4.83 6.96 -4.90
C THR A 21 -6.27 6.78 -5.38
N LYS A 22 -6.60 7.47 -6.47
CA LYS A 22 -7.88 7.31 -7.19
C LYS A 22 -7.74 6.45 -8.46
N SER A 23 -6.53 5.94 -8.71
CA SER A 23 -6.26 5.08 -9.85
C SER A 23 -6.91 3.70 -9.66
N LYS A 24 -7.39 3.09 -10.75
CA LYS A 24 -7.85 1.70 -10.74
C LYS A 24 -6.72 0.74 -10.32
N TYR A 25 -5.50 1.03 -10.75
CA TYR A 25 -4.33 0.21 -10.48
C TYR A 25 -3.33 0.92 -9.58
N THR A 26 -2.83 0.19 -8.59
CA THR A 26 -1.66 0.61 -7.79
C THR A 26 -0.43 -0.08 -8.35
N THR A 27 0.56 0.70 -8.78
CA THR A 27 1.86 0.20 -9.23
C THR A 27 2.88 0.40 -8.12
N ILE A 28 3.75 -0.59 -7.90
CA ILE A 28 4.84 -0.54 -6.92
C ILE A 28 6.14 -0.92 -7.64
N ALA A 29 7.07 0.01 -7.72
CA ALA A 29 8.39 -0.20 -8.29
C ALA A 29 9.44 -0.27 -7.18
N PHE A 30 10.19 -1.36 -7.11
CA PHE A 30 11.28 -1.55 -6.16
C PHE A 30 12.58 -0.93 -6.67
N ASP A 31 13.53 -0.72 -5.76
CA ASP A 31 14.84 -0.19 -6.12
C ASP A 31 15.80 -1.35 -6.41
N ASP A 32 15.44 -2.17 -7.38
CA ASP A 32 16.26 -3.28 -7.84
C ASP A 32 16.31 -3.30 -9.38
N ARG A 33 17.48 -3.66 -9.92
CA ARG A 33 17.80 -3.56 -11.34
C ARG A 33 16.98 -4.52 -12.20
N PHE A 34 16.56 -5.64 -11.62
CA PHE A 34 15.82 -6.68 -12.31
C PHE A 34 14.40 -6.87 -11.78
N SER A 35 13.98 -6.07 -10.79
CA SER A 35 12.62 -6.16 -10.26
C SER A 35 11.61 -5.61 -11.27
N GLU A 36 10.57 -6.39 -11.52
CA GLU A 36 9.41 -5.94 -12.27
C GLU A 36 8.54 -5.00 -11.42
N THR A 37 7.79 -4.13 -12.09
CA THR A 37 6.78 -3.31 -11.41
C THR A 37 5.59 -4.18 -11.06
N ILE A 38 5.26 -4.27 -9.77
CA ILE A 38 4.08 -4.99 -9.32
C ILE A 38 2.85 -4.12 -9.54
N VAL A 39 1.79 -4.68 -10.09
CA VAL A 39 0.54 -3.97 -10.39
C VAL A 39 -0.62 -4.70 -9.74
N PHE A 40 -1.36 -3.99 -8.88
CA PHE A 40 -2.57 -4.49 -8.24
C PHE A 40 -3.81 -3.74 -8.74
N ASP A 41 -4.93 -4.44 -8.92
CA ASP A 41 -6.23 -3.76 -8.88
C ASP A 41 -6.43 -3.22 -7.47
N HIS A 42 -6.52 -1.89 -7.35
CA HIS A 42 -6.47 -1.21 -6.06
C HIS A 42 -7.64 -1.63 -5.16
N GLN A 43 -8.84 -1.72 -5.71
CA GLN A 43 -10.03 -2.08 -4.94
C GLN A 43 -10.05 -3.56 -4.56
N ALA A 44 -9.55 -4.44 -5.44
CA ALA A 44 -9.41 -5.85 -5.11
C ALA A 44 -8.40 -6.07 -3.98
N ALA A 45 -7.25 -5.39 -4.01
CA ALA A 45 -6.23 -5.49 -2.98
C ALA A 45 -6.75 -5.02 -1.60
N LEU A 46 -7.50 -3.91 -1.56
CA LEU A 46 -8.12 -3.43 -0.32
C LEU A 46 -9.11 -4.46 0.24
N LYS A 47 -9.97 -5.05 -0.60
CA LYS A 47 -10.94 -6.06 -0.16
C LYS A 47 -10.27 -7.34 0.36
N ALA A 48 -9.20 -7.77 -0.30
CA ALA A 48 -8.45 -8.96 0.11
C ALA A 48 -7.62 -8.76 1.39
N THR A 49 -7.40 -7.52 1.82
CA THR A 49 -6.54 -7.21 2.97
C THR A 49 -7.07 -7.84 4.26
N ASP A 50 -8.38 -7.74 4.53
CA ASP A 50 -8.97 -8.26 5.78
C ASP A 50 -8.83 -9.79 5.87
N GLU A 51 -9.06 -10.50 4.76
CA GLU A 51 -8.91 -11.96 4.68
C GLU A 51 -7.46 -12.39 4.92
N VAL A 52 -6.51 -11.79 4.21
CA VAL A 52 -5.08 -12.08 4.35
C VAL A 52 -4.60 -11.84 5.78
N LEU A 53 -5.04 -10.77 6.44
CA LEU A 53 -4.67 -10.49 7.82
C LEU A 53 -5.24 -11.53 8.78
N SER A 54 -6.51 -11.90 8.61
CA SER A 54 -7.17 -12.93 9.42
C SER A 54 -6.45 -14.28 9.31
N ASP A 55 -6.15 -14.73 8.10
CA ASP A 55 -5.46 -15.99 7.83
C ASP A 55 -4.07 -16.06 8.45
N ASN A 56 -3.39 -14.91 8.55
CA ASN A 56 -2.07 -14.80 9.15
C ASN A 56 -2.10 -14.43 10.65
N GLY A 57 -3.28 -14.34 11.26
CA GLY A 57 -3.44 -13.97 12.68
C GLY A 57 -2.99 -12.54 13.01
N ILE A 58 -2.96 -11.65 12.01
CA ILE A 58 -2.53 -10.26 12.15
C ILE A 58 -3.75 -9.40 12.49
N ARG A 59 -3.69 -8.72 13.64
CA ARG A 59 -4.84 -7.97 14.18
C ARG A 59 -5.06 -6.60 13.55
N GLN A 60 -4.00 -5.97 13.05
CA GLN A 60 -4.05 -4.62 12.48
C GLN A 60 -3.19 -4.57 11.22
N GLN A 61 -3.71 -3.95 10.16
CA GLN A 61 -3.01 -3.81 8.88
C GLN A 61 -1.75 -2.91 8.94
N ALA A 62 -1.61 -2.10 10.00
CA ALA A 62 -0.53 -1.15 10.18
C ALA A 62 -0.26 -0.95 11.67
N SER A 63 0.95 -0.47 12.00
CA SER A 63 1.33 -0.03 13.35
C SER A 63 0.52 1.20 13.79
N ASP A 64 0.46 1.44 15.10
CA ASP A 64 -0.35 2.51 15.70
C ASP A 64 -0.01 3.91 15.15
N ASP A 65 1.26 4.17 14.82
CA ASP A 65 1.70 5.45 14.26
C ASP A 65 1.28 5.67 12.80
N LEU A 66 0.99 4.59 12.07
CA LEU A 66 0.60 4.60 10.65
C LEU A 66 -0.89 4.37 10.44
N ILE A 67 -1.58 3.66 11.34
CA ILE A 67 -3.03 3.45 11.22
C ILE A 67 -3.80 4.79 11.32
N THR A 68 -3.25 5.76 12.04
CA THR A 68 -3.79 7.13 12.11
C THR A 68 -3.71 7.85 10.77
N VAL A 69 -2.68 7.59 9.97
CA VAL A 69 -2.55 8.09 8.60
C VAL A 69 -3.59 7.42 7.74
N TRP A 70 -3.68 6.10 7.77
CA TRP A 70 -4.63 5.37 6.95
C TRP A 70 -6.09 5.78 7.17
N LYS A 71 -6.48 6.00 8.43
CA LYS A 71 -7.85 6.36 8.81
C LYS A 71 -8.21 7.83 8.59
N LYS A 72 -7.23 8.68 8.27
CA LYS A 72 -7.47 10.11 8.03
C LYS A 72 -8.08 10.30 6.64
N GLN A 73 -9.35 10.67 6.58
CA GLN A 73 -10.09 10.99 5.35
C GLN A 73 -9.82 12.42 4.86
#